data_AF-A0A7Y1T0U2-F1
#
_entry.id   AF-A0A7Y1T0U2-F1
#
_cell.length_a   1.000
_cell.length_b   1.000
_cell.length_c   1.000
_cell.angle_alpha   90.00
_cell.angle_beta   90.00
_cell.angle_gamma   90.00
#
_symmetry.space_group_name_H-M   'P 1'
#
loop_
_entity.id
_entity.type
_entity.pdbx_description
1 polymer ?
#
loop_
_entity_poly.entity_id
_entity_poly.type
_entity_poly.pdbx_seq_one_letter_code
_entity_poly.pdbx_strand_id
1 'polypeptide(L)'
;IIVNYPVVAPEFQANVILKTFFKYTLVLFFVFVFDFIISKNFLSKKNSYALMTFGLLFFMFPKSLLFSDIIIANLFILFSLRRLISLHSKINIKKKLFDAAFWIGVASLFYFWSILFFLAVLAALIYFYQNDFKNIIIPFVALITVAILYVVFNIITTDTFLGNENYLQPMSFDFSVYNDLGKVISLTIFYTLFVWILFYYIRTISDKPKKLRPSYNLIIVYAIIALVLAVISDNKSGAEEFFIFVPFALLMANFLEVVSEKWFKEALISLIILAPIVDLVL
;
A
#
# COMPACT_ATOMS: atom_id res chain seq x y z
N ILE A 1 -42.34 -16.25 -28.97
CA ILE A 1 -41.86 -15.10 -28.18
C ILE A 1 -40.36 -15.03 -28.40
N ILE A 2 -39.92 -14.24 -29.38
CA ILE A 2 -38.50 -14.00 -29.65
C ILE A 2 -38.08 -12.92 -28.66
N VAL A 3 -37.29 -13.29 -27.66
CA VAL A 3 -36.72 -12.35 -26.70
C VAL A 3 -35.59 -11.62 -27.42
N ASN A 4 -35.88 -10.39 -27.87
CA ASN A 4 -34.86 -9.45 -28.31
C ASN A 4 -33.97 -9.12 -27.11
N TYR A 5 -32.78 -9.70 -27.07
CA TYR A 5 -31.69 -9.14 -26.27
C TYR A 5 -31.30 -7.81 -26.90
N PRO A 6 -31.35 -6.67 -26.18
CA PRO A 6 -30.84 -5.43 -26.72
C PRO A 6 -29.34 -5.64 -26.99
N VAL A 7 -28.95 -5.48 -28.26
CA VAL A 7 -27.56 -5.43 -28.68
C VAL A 7 -26.94 -4.22 -27.99
N VAL A 8 -26.25 -4.46 -26.88
CA VAL A 8 -25.48 -3.44 -26.17
C VAL A 8 -24.45 -2.91 -27.16
N ALA A 9 -24.48 -1.60 -27.42
CA ALA A 9 -23.70 -0.96 -28.47
C ALA A 9 -22.21 -1.35 -28.42
N PRO A 10 -21.57 -1.65 -29.56
CA PRO A 10 -20.17 -2.11 -29.61
C PRO A 10 -19.16 -1.12 -28.99
N GLU A 11 -19.46 0.19 -29.01
CA GLU A 11 -18.64 1.23 -28.36
C GLU A 11 -18.63 1.12 -26.82
N PHE A 12 -19.74 0.66 -26.22
CA PHE A 12 -19.82 0.43 -24.79
C PHE A 12 -18.95 -0.75 -24.36
N GLN A 13 -18.89 -1.81 -25.19
CA GLN A 13 -18.05 -2.98 -24.94
C GLN A 13 -16.56 -2.64 -25.07
N ALA A 14 -16.16 -1.89 -26.09
CA ALA A 14 -14.76 -1.49 -26.30
C ALA A 14 -14.20 -0.65 -25.13
N ASN A 15 -14.97 0.33 -24.65
CA ASN A 15 -14.57 1.17 -23.51
C ASN A 15 -14.42 0.38 -22.20
N VAL A 16 -15.29 -0.61 -21.96
CA VAL A 16 -15.21 -1.49 -20.78
C VAL A 16 -13.97 -2.37 -20.86
N ILE A 17 -13.67 -2.94 -22.02
CA ILE A 17 -12.47 -3.76 -22.25
C ILE A 17 -11.21 -2.92 -22.01
N LEU A 18 -11.15 -1.70 -22.55
CA LEU A 18 -9.98 -0.84 -22.41
C LEU A 18 -9.73 -0.40 -20.96
N LYS A 19 -10.79 -0.02 -20.22
CA LYS A 19 -10.69 0.30 -18.78
C LYS A 19 -10.20 -0.91 -17.97
N THR A 20 -10.70 -2.10 -18.30
CA THR A 20 -10.32 -3.34 -17.62
C THR A 20 -8.86 -3.71 -17.90
N PHE A 21 -8.44 -3.62 -19.17
CA PHE A 21 -7.06 -3.84 -19.58
C PHE A 21 -6.09 -2.87 -18.89
N PHE A 22 -6.46 -1.60 -18.80
CA PHE A 22 -5.68 -0.58 -18.10
C PHE A 22 -5.48 -0.94 -16.62
N LYS A 23 -6.55 -1.37 -15.92
CA LYS A 23 -6.47 -1.81 -14.50
C LYS A 23 -5.50 -2.96 -14.30
N TYR A 24 -5.61 -4.02 -15.11
CA TYR A 24 -4.70 -5.16 -15.00
C TYR A 24 -3.26 -4.79 -15.33
N THR A 25 -3.04 -3.95 -16.35
CA THR A 25 -1.71 -3.43 -16.68
C THR A 25 -1.10 -2.65 -15.51
N LEU A 26 -1.91 -1.81 -14.84
CA LEU A 26 -1.50 -1.04 -13.66
C LEU A 26 -1.08 -1.97 -12.50
N VAL A 27 -1.85 -3.03 -12.24
CA VAL A 27 -1.52 -4.02 -11.19
C VAL A 27 -0.25 -4.78 -11.54
N LEU A 28 -0.08 -5.21 -12.79
CA LEU A 28 1.16 -5.86 -13.24
C LEU A 28 2.37 -4.92 -13.07
N PHE A 29 2.22 -3.65 -13.46
CA PHE A 29 3.25 -2.65 -13.25
C PHE A 29 3.59 -2.48 -11.77
N PHE A 30 2.59 -2.46 -10.89
CA PHE A 30 2.79 -2.43 -9.45
C PHE A 30 3.64 -3.61 -8.97
N VAL A 31 3.29 -4.83 -9.38
CA VAL A 31 4.02 -6.06 -8.99
C VAL A 31 5.48 -5.98 -9.44
N PHE A 32 5.76 -5.53 -10.66
CA PHE A 32 7.13 -5.35 -11.14
C PHE A 32 7.91 -4.30 -10.35
N VAL A 33 7.28 -3.17 -10.03
CA VAL A 33 7.89 -2.13 -9.19
C VAL A 33 8.19 -2.65 -7.79
N PHE A 34 7.26 -3.43 -7.21
CA PHE A 34 7.42 -4.05 -5.90
C PHE A 34 8.60 -5.04 -5.89
N ASP A 35 8.67 -5.95 -6.85
CA ASP A 35 9.80 -6.89 -7.00
C ASP A 35 11.13 -6.14 -7.12
N PHE A 36 11.18 -5.13 -8.00
CA PHE A 36 12.36 -4.30 -8.20
C PHE A 36 12.81 -3.61 -6.90
N ILE A 37 11.88 -3.12 -6.09
CA ILE A 37 12.20 -2.47 -4.81
C ILE A 37 12.75 -3.46 -3.80
N ILE A 38 12.14 -4.63 -3.65
CA ILE A 38 12.59 -5.69 -2.75
C ILE A 38 14.00 -6.12 -3.12
N SER A 39 14.18 -6.50 -4.40
CA SER A 39 15.43 -7.01 -4.94
C SER A 39 16.58 -6.00 -4.82
N LYS A 40 16.30 -4.70 -5.01
CA LYS A 40 17.32 -3.65 -4.96
C LYS A 40 17.74 -3.22 -3.55
N ASN A 41 16.85 -3.35 -2.57
CA ASN A 41 17.10 -2.86 -1.21
C ASN A 41 17.45 -3.97 -0.20
N PHE A 42 17.63 -5.21 -0.66
CA PHE A 42 17.96 -6.38 0.20
C PHE A 42 17.00 -6.53 1.39
N LEU A 43 15.72 -6.17 1.18
CA LEU A 43 14.70 -6.22 2.23
C LEU A 43 14.23 -7.64 2.53
N SER A 44 14.51 -8.56 1.60
CA SER A 44 14.43 -10.01 1.75
C SER A 44 15.73 -10.63 1.20
N LYS A 45 16.01 -11.88 1.55
CA LYS A 45 16.93 -12.72 0.76
C LYS A 45 16.32 -12.89 -0.63
N LYS A 46 17.13 -13.20 -1.64
CA LYS A 46 16.71 -13.38 -3.07
C LYS A 46 15.76 -14.58 -3.27
N ASN A 47 14.66 -14.64 -2.55
CA ASN A 47 13.58 -15.61 -2.67
C ASN A 47 12.30 -14.88 -3.11
N SER A 48 11.30 -15.67 -3.48
CA SER A 48 10.02 -15.17 -3.99
C SER A 48 8.93 -15.08 -2.93
N TYR A 49 9.24 -15.20 -1.62
CA TYR A 49 8.20 -15.24 -0.59
C TYR A 49 7.40 -13.93 -0.54
N ALA A 50 8.05 -12.78 -0.69
CA ALA A 50 7.36 -11.50 -0.69
C ALA A 50 6.37 -11.39 -1.87
N LEU A 51 6.80 -11.76 -3.07
CA LEU A 51 5.94 -11.76 -4.27
C LEU A 51 4.81 -12.76 -4.16
N MET A 52 5.08 -13.96 -3.66
CA MET A 52 4.08 -14.99 -3.44
C MET A 52 3.01 -14.50 -2.46
N THR A 53 3.43 -14.00 -1.28
CA THR A 53 2.49 -13.46 -0.29
C THR A 53 1.69 -12.30 -0.87
N PHE A 54 2.33 -11.37 -1.58
CA PHE A 54 1.64 -10.25 -2.22
C PHE A 54 0.58 -10.71 -3.24
N GLY A 55 0.90 -11.71 -4.06
CA GLY A 55 -0.07 -12.32 -4.98
C GLY A 55 -1.25 -12.99 -4.26
N LEU A 56 -0.98 -13.72 -3.18
CA LEU A 56 -2.03 -14.36 -2.37
C LEU A 56 -2.98 -13.35 -1.71
N LEU A 57 -2.50 -12.15 -1.35
CA LEU A 57 -3.37 -11.11 -0.78
C LEU A 57 -4.38 -10.57 -1.79
N PHE A 58 -4.07 -10.54 -3.10
CA PHE A 58 -5.09 -10.21 -4.11
C PHE A 58 -6.17 -11.28 -4.22
N PHE A 59 -5.84 -12.54 -3.95
CA PHE A 59 -6.84 -13.59 -3.88
C PHE A 59 -7.74 -13.43 -2.65
N MET A 60 -7.16 -12.96 -1.54
CA MET A 60 -7.88 -12.68 -0.30
C MET A 60 -8.79 -11.44 -0.37
N PHE A 61 -8.35 -10.39 -1.05
CA PHE A 61 -9.14 -9.15 -1.23
C PHE A 61 -9.27 -8.79 -2.71
N PRO A 62 -10.03 -9.55 -3.51
CA PRO A 62 -10.15 -9.33 -4.95
C PRO A 62 -10.76 -7.97 -5.30
N LYS A 63 -11.58 -7.40 -4.40
CA LYS A 63 -12.17 -6.07 -4.57
C LYS A 63 -11.13 -4.96 -4.69
N SER A 64 -9.93 -5.12 -4.12
CA SER A 64 -8.82 -4.16 -4.28
C SER A 64 -8.44 -3.90 -5.75
N LEU A 65 -8.65 -4.88 -6.64
CA LEU A 65 -8.38 -4.77 -8.07
C LEU A 65 -9.39 -3.87 -8.81
N LEU A 66 -10.53 -3.57 -8.19
CA LEU A 66 -11.62 -2.81 -8.83
C LEU A 66 -11.39 -1.30 -8.76
N PHE A 67 -10.64 -0.81 -7.77
CA PHE A 67 -10.48 0.61 -7.47
C PHE A 67 -9.14 1.17 -7.98
N SER A 68 -9.14 1.68 -9.21
CA SER A 68 -7.94 2.24 -9.86
C SER A 68 -7.24 3.30 -9.03
N ASP A 69 -8.00 4.20 -8.39
CA ASP A 69 -7.43 5.30 -7.60
C ASP A 69 -6.64 4.79 -6.39
N ILE A 70 -7.12 3.73 -5.74
CA ILE A 70 -6.43 3.08 -4.62
C ILE A 70 -5.14 2.38 -5.11
N ILE A 71 -5.17 1.72 -6.27
CA ILE A 71 -3.97 1.07 -6.83
C ILE A 71 -2.93 2.14 -7.19
N ILE A 72 -3.34 3.25 -7.81
CA ILE A 72 -2.46 4.36 -8.18
C ILE A 72 -1.88 5.02 -6.91
N ALA A 73 -2.70 5.28 -5.89
CA ALA A 73 -2.24 5.81 -4.62
C ALA A 73 -1.18 4.91 -3.97
N ASN A 74 -1.45 3.60 -3.91
CA ASN A 74 -0.50 2.62 -3.39
C ASN A 74 0.81 2.60 -4.18
N LEU A 75 0.77 2.79 -5.51
CA LEU A 75 1.96 2.81 -6.35
C LEU A 75 2.89 3.98 -5.97
N PHE A 76 2.30 5.15 -5.73
CA PHE A 76 3.03 6.33 -5.26
C PHE A 76 3.54 6.16 -3.82
N ILE A 77 2.76 5.55 -2.92
CA ILE A 77 3.23 5.17 -1.58
C ILE A 77 4.43 4.21 -1.67
N LEU A 78 4.40 3.25 -2.60
CA LEU A 78 5.51 2.34 -2.84
C LEU A 78 6.77 3.06 -3.37
N PHE A 79 6.62 4.08 -4.23
CA PHE A 79 7.73 4.94 -4.64
C PHE A 79 8.30 5.76 -3.48
N SER A 80 7.45 6.25 -2.57
CA SER A 80 7.88 6.93 -1.35
C SER A 80 8.69 6.00 -0.45
N LEU A 81 8.19 4.78 -0.19
CA LEU A 81 8.87 3.77 0.60
C LEU A 81 10.28 3.50 0.08
N ARG A 82 10.41 3.30 -1.24
CA ARG A 82 11.71 3.10 -1.90
C ARG A 82 12.69 4.24 -1.62
N ARG A 83 12.23 5.50 -1.70
CA ARG A 83 13.07 6.67 -1.47
C ARG A 83 13.54 6.73 -0.02
N LEU A 84 12.63 6.49 0.93
CA LEU A 84 12.93 6.50 2.36
C LEU A 84 13.90 5.37 2.76
N ILE A 85 13.67 4.14 2.28
CA ILE A 85 14.57 3.00 2.55
C ILE A 85 15.99 3.29 2.03
N SER A 86 16.11 3.95 0.88
CA SER A 86 17.42 4.28 0.31
C SER A 86 18.22 5.34 1.09
N LEU A 87 17.63 5.98 2.12
CA LEU A 87 18.32 6.98 2.95
C LEU A 87 19.49 6.39 3.74
N HIS A 88 19.52 5.07 3.98
CA HIS A 88 20.63 4.40 4.68
C HIS A 88 21.99 4.59 3.99
N SER A 89 21.99 4.84 2.67
CA SER A 89 23.20 5.14 1.91
C SER A 89 23.79 6.53 2.19
N LYS A 90 23.03 7.43 2.84
CA LYS A 90 23.39 8.84 3.12
C LYS A 90 23.71 9.69 1.87
N ILE A 91 23.43 9.18 0.69
CA ILE A 91 23.61 9.90 -0.58
C ILE A 91 22.33 10.66 -0.94
N ASN A 92 22.46 11.93 -1.34
CA ASN A 92 21.35 12.76 -1.84
C ASN A 92 20.14 12.81 -0.90
N ILE A 93 20.39 12.98 0.41
CA ILE A 93 19.37 12.96 1.47
C ILE A 93 18.21 13.92 1.16
N LYS A 94 18.54 15.18 0.87
CA LYS A 94 17.57 16.24 0.54
C LYS A 94 16.63 15.84 -0.61
N LYS A 95 17.21 15.36 -1.71
CA LYS A 95 16.44 14.90 -2.87
C LYS A 95 15.53 13.73 -2.52
N LYS A 96 16.01 12.75 -1.74
CA LYS A 96 15.19 11.59 -1.34
C LYS A 96 14.04 11.96 -0.43
N LEU A 97 14.25 12.87 0.51
CA LEU A 97 13.20 13.39 1.39
C LEU A 97 12.14 14.15 0.59
N PHE A 98 12.57 15.01 -0.34
CA PHE A 98 11.68 15.70 -1.27
C PHE A 98 10.88 14.71 -2.10
N ASP A 99 11.55 13.77 -2.78
CA ASP A 99 10.91 12.76 -3.63
C ASP A 99 9.88 11.94 -2.82
N ALA A 100 10.22 11.51 -1.60
CA ALA A 100 9.33 10.71 -0.76
C ALA A 100 8.05 11.46 -0.38
N ALA A 101 8.19 12.71 0.08
CA ALA A 101 7.06 13.55 0.44
C ALA A 101 6.24 13.97 -0.80
N PHE A 102 6.90 14.23 -1.93
CA PHE A 102 6.25 14.51 -3.20
C PHE A 102 5.35 13.36 -3.63
N TRP A 103 5.86 12.12 -3.63
CA TRP A 103 5.06 10.95 -3.98
C TRP A 103 3.89 10.72 -3.03
N ILE A 104 4.05 10.95 -1.73
CA ILE A 104 2.92 10.88 -0.77
C ILE A 104 1.87 11.96 -1.07
N GLY A 105 2.30 13.19 -1.37
CA GLY A 105 1.41 14.26 -1.78
C GLY A 105 0.60 13.86 -3.02
N VAL A 106 1.27 13.33 -4.06
CA VAL A 106 0.59 12.85 -5.26
C VAL A 106 -0.36 11.70 -4.93
N ALA A 107 0.04 10.74 -4.08
CA ALA A 107 -0.84 9.65 -3.64
C ALA A 107 -2.12 10.17 -2.99
N SER A 108 -2.03 11.22 -2.18
CA SER A 108 -3.19 11.80 -1.50
C SER A 108 -4.24 12.33 -2.48
N LEU A 109 -3.82 12.83 -3.65
CA LEU A 109 -4.75 13.31 -4.68
C LEU A 109 -5.65 12.20 -5.24
N PHE A 110 -5.18 10.94 -5.24
CA PHE A 110 -5.96 9.78 -5.67
C PHE A 110 -6.76 9.16 -4.52
N TYR A 111 -6.19 9.16 -3.30
CA TYR A 111 -6.86 8.66 -2.12
C TYR A 111 -6.44 9.45 -0.89
N PHE A 112 -7.37 10.28 -0.37
CA PHE A 112 -7.12 11.31 0.64
C PHE A 112 -6.28 10.81 1.82
N TRP A 113 -6.68 9.69 2.43
CA TRP A 113 -6.03 9.14 3.61
C TRP A 113 -4.58 8.67 3.39
N SER A 114 -4.11 8.56 2.15
CA SER A 114 -2.70 8.29 1.83
C SER A 114 -1.75 9.35 2.40
N ILE A 115 -2.25 10.56 2.69
CA ILE A 115 -1.46 11.63 3.31
C ILE A 115 -0.87 11.21 4.67
N LEU A 116 -1.49 10.26 5.37
CA LEU A 116 -0.96 9.72 6.64
C LEU A 116 0.46 9.16 6.51
N PHE A 117 0.84 8.65 5.34
CA PHE A 117 2.19 8.16 5.09
C PHE A 117 3.25 9.26 5.19
N PHE A 118 2.87 10.55 5.25
CA PHE A 118 3.79 11.64 5.55
C PHE A 118 4.43 11.49 6.94
N LEU A 119 3.73 10.87 7.90
CA LEU A 119 4.30 10.50 9.20
C LEU A 119 5.53 9.59 9.06
N ALA A 120 5.60 8.75 8.03
CA ALA A 120 6.77 7.93 7.77
C ALA A 120 7.99 8.75 7.30
N VAL A 121 7.78 9.89 6.64
CA VAL A 121 8.86 10.83 6.30
C VAL A 121 9.42 11.47 7.57
N LEU A 122 8.55 11.85 8.51
CA LEU A 122 8.97 12.38 9.81
C LEU A 122 9.73 11.32 10.62
N ALA A 123 9.24 10.08 10.64
CA ALA A 123 9.94 8.96 11.28
C ALA A 123 11.32 8.70 10.64
N ALA A 124 11.45 8.85 9.32
CA ALA A 124 12.73 8.72 8.63
C ALA A 124 13.74 9.78 9.08
N LEU A 125 13.32 11.03 9.28
CA LEU A 125 14.21 12.09 9.78
C LEU A 125 14.81 11.73 11.14
N ILE A 126 13.99 11.15 12.03
CA ILE A 126 14.40 10.67 13.36
C ILE A 126 15.35 9.47 13.23
N TYR A 127 14.95 8.40 12.54
CA TYR A 127 15.73 7.16 12.47
C TYR A 127 17.07 7.29 11.76
N PHE A 128 17.17 8.17 10.76
CA PHE A 128 18.41 8.41 10.03
C PHE A 128 19.27 9.53 10.63
N TYR A 129 18.87 10.09 11.79
CA TYR A 129 19.52 11.23 12.44
C TYR A 129 19.78 12.39 11.47
N GLN A 130 18.79 12.71 10.65
CA GLN A 130 18.89 13.75 9.61
C GLN A 130 18.42 15.12 10.12
N ASN A 131 18.63 15.43 11.39
CA ASN A 131 18.06 16.58 12.12
C ASN A 131 18.64 17.97 11.74
N ASP A 132 19.18 18.12 10.53
CA ASP A 132 19.48 19.42 9.96
C ASP A 132 18.15 20.13 9.66
N PHE A 133 18.01 21.38 10.10
CA PHE A 133 16.83 22.22 9.85
C PHE A 133 16.42 22.23 8.37
N LYS A 134 17.39 22.20 7.46
CA LYS A 134 17.12 22.12 6.02
C LYS A 134 16.38 20.84 5.63
N ASN A 135 16.73 19.70 6.24
CA ASN A 135 16.10 18.41 5.95
C ASN A 135 14.68 18.32 6.51
N ILE A 136 14.38 19.04 7.60
CA ILE A 136 13.03 19.10 8.18
C ILE A 136 12.08 19.85 7.26
N ILE A 137 12.52 20.96 6.66
CA ILE A 137 11.67 21.80 5.79
C ILE A 137 11.37 21.14 4.44
N ILE A 138 12.34 20.41 3.88
CA ILE A 138 12.24 19.87 2.51
C ILE A 138 10.98 19.03 2.24
N PRO A 139 10.57 18.08 3.09
CA PRO A 139 9.31 17.36 2.95
C PRO A 139 8.08 18.26 2.81
N PHE A 140 8.00 19.35 3.58
CA PHE A 140 6.88 20.29 3.52
C PHE A 140 6.89 21.07 2.20
N VAL A 141 8.06 21.46 1.70
CA VAL A 141 8.19 22.10 0.38
C VAL A 141 7.68 21.16 -0.72
N ALA A 142 7.92 19.86 -0.61
CA ALA A 142 7.39 18.88 -1.57
C ALA A 142 5.85 18.81 -1.56
N LEU A 143 5.22 18.82 -0.38
CA LEU A 143 3.75 18.86 -0.27
C LEU A 143 3.18 20.16 -0.86
N ILE A 144 3.79 21.31 -0.56
CA ILE A 144 3.40 22.61 -1.15
C ILE A 144 3.54 22.56 -2.67
N THR A 145 4.60 21.93 -3.19
CA THR A 145 4.80 21.77 -4.64
C THR A 145 3.64 20.99 -5.26
N VAL A 146 3.22 19.87 -4.65
CA VAL A 146 2.07 19.09 -5.14
C VAL A 146 0.78 19.91 -5.06
N ALA A 147 0.56 20.66 -3.97
CA ALA A 147 -0.62 21.51 -3.82
C ALA A 147 -0.70 22.59 -4.91
N ILE A 148 0.42 23.25 -5.22
CA ILE A 148 0.51 24.23 -6.31
C ILE A 148 0.21 23.56 -7.65
N LEU A 149 0.81 22.40 -7.92
CA LEU A 149 0.56 21.66 -9.17
C LEU A 149 -0.91 21.26 -9.32
N TYR A 150 -1.57 20.86 -8.23
CA TYR A 150 -2.98 20.53 -8.21
C TYR A 150 -3.86 21.74 -8.52
N VAL A 151 -3.59 22.90 -7.91
CA VAL A 151 -4.30 24.15 -8.21
C VAL A 151 -4.12 24.55 -9.68
N VAL A 152 -2.88 24.51 -10.18
CA VAL A 152 -2.59 24.82 -11.60
C VAL A 152 -3.34 23.86 -12.53
N PHE A 153 -3.37 22.56 -12.21
CA PHE A 153 -4.10 21.57 -12.97
C PHE A 153 -5.61 21.87 -13.02
N ASN A 154 -6.23 22.22 -11.88
CA ASN A 154 -7.67 22.56 -11.84
C ASN A 154 -7.98 23.84 -12.62
N ILE A 155 -7.16 24.88 -12.50
CA ILE A 155 -7.35 26.13 -13.27
C ILE A 155 -7.31 25.84 -14.78
N ILE A 156 -6.37 25.02 -15.24
CA ILE A 156 -6.23 24.71 -16.68
C ILE A 156 -7.36 23.80 -17.19
N THR A 157 -7.85 22.87 -16.38
CA THR A 157 -8.79 21.81 -16.84
C THR A 157 -10.25 22.10 -16.55
N THR A 158 -10.56 22.76 -15.43
CA THR A 158 -11.92 22.99 -14.96
C THR A 158 -12.24 24.47 -14.71
N ASP A 159 -11.27 25.38 -14.88
CA ASP A 159 -11.40 26.82 -14.58
C ASP A 159 -11.82 27.09 -13.12
N THR A 160 -11.40 26.22 -12.20
CA THR A 160 -11.67 26.35 -10.77
C THR A 160 -10.38 26.39 -9.96
N PHE A 161 -10.37 27.18 -8.87
CA PHE A 161 -9.18 27.31 -8.01
C PHE A 161 -8.95 26.07 -7.13
N LEU A 162 -10.01 25.61 -6.46
CA LEU A 162 -10.03 24.32 -5.76
C LEU A 162 -10.83 23.33 -6.61
N GLY A 163 -10.40 22.06 -6.55
CA GLY A 163 -11.15 20.97 -7.17
C GLY A 163 -12.40 20.61 -6.36
N ASN A 164 -12.89 19.39 -6.56
CA ASN A 164 -14.14 18.89 -5.98
C ASN A 164 -14.23 19.11 -4.45
N GLU A 165 -15.32 19.73 -3.99
CA GLU A 165 -15.60 20.01 -2.57
C GLU A 165 -15.67 18.70 -1.74
N ASN A 166 -15.96 17.57 -2.39
CA ASN A 166 -16.05 16.25 -1.76
C ASN A 166 -14.71 15.47 -1.72
N TYR A 167 -13.57 16.12 -1.96
CA TYR A 167 -12.26 15.47 -1.88
C TYR A 167 -11.93 14.98 -0.47
N LEU A 168 -12.33 15.73 0.56
CA LEU A 168 -12.11 15.37 1.95
C LEU A 168 -12.99 14.17 2.31
N GLN A 169 -12.37 13.03 2.56
CA GLN A 169 -13.08 11.85 3.02
C GLN A 169 -13.24 11.92 4.54
N PRO A 170 -14.46 11.81 5.08
CA PRO A 170 -14.66 11.77 6.52
C PRO A 170 -14.05 10.49 7.11
N MET A 171 -13.89 10.49 8.42
CA MET A 171 -13.48 9.29 9.14
C MET A 171 -14.71 8.43 9.43
N SER A 172 -14.64 7.13 9.14
CA SER A 172 -15.70 6.18 9.50
C SER A 172 -15.15 5.00 10.28
N PHE A 173 -15.85 4.67 11.36
CA PHE A 173 -15.63 3.47 12.17
C PHE A 173 -16.78 2.48 12.05
N ASP A 174 -17.62 2.63 11.02
CA ASP A 174 -18.69 1.68 10.75
C ASP A 174 -18.12 0.48 9.96
N PHE A 175 -18.01 -0.66 10.63
CA PHE A 175 -17.58 -1.92 10.02
C PHE A 175 -18.74 -2.84 9.64
N SER A 176 -19.98 -2.34 9.65
CA SER A 176 -21.20 -3.14 9.36
C SER A 176 -21.16 -3.81 7.98
N VAL A 177 -20.46 -3.24 6.99
CA VAL A 177 -20.27 -3.82 5.64
C VAL A 177 -19.53 -5.18 5.68
N TYR A 178 -18.75 -5.39 6.75
CA TYR A 178 -18.03 -6.63 7.01
C TYR A 178 -18.79 -7.59 7.92
N ASN A 179 -20.02 -7.27 8.36
CA ASN A 179 -20.83 -8.12 9.24
C ASN A 179 -21.47 -9.29 8.49
N ASP A 180 -20.61 -10.05 7.82
CA ASP A 180 -20.89 -11.30 7.14
C ASP A 180 -19.90 -12.34 7.69
N LEU A 181 -20.38 -13.56 7.94
CA LEU A 181 -19.62 -14.55 8.68
C LEU A 181 -18.32 -14.95 7.94
N GLY A 182 -18.39 -15.12 6.62
CA GLY A 182 -17.22 -15.42 5.78
C GLY A 182 -16.18 -14.28 5.84
N LYS A 183 -16.64 -13.04 5.73
CA LYS A 183 -15.77 -11.86 5.79
C LYS A 183 -15.12 -11.66 7.14
N VAL A 184 -15.89 -11.82 8.23
CA VAL A 184 -15.36 -11.70 9.60
C VAL A 184 -14.26 -12.72 9.84
N ILE A 185 -14.47 -13.98 9.44
CA ILE A 185 -13.47 -15.04 9.61
C ILE A 185 -12.20 -14.70 8.82
N SER A 186 -12.35 -14.31 7.55
CA SER A 186 -11.23 -13.95 6.69
C SER A 186 -10.44 -12.77 7.21
N LEU A 187 -11.11 -11.67 7.58
CA LEU A 187 -10.46 -10.50 8.17
C LEU A 187 -9.77 -10.84 9.50
N THR A 188 -10.40 -11.66 10.35
CA THR A 188 -9.81 -12.08 11.63
C THR A 188 -8.53 -12.87 11.41
N ILE A 189 -8.54 -13.81 10.47
CA ILE A 189 -7.35 -14.57 10.04
C ILE A 189 -6.25 -13.61 9.58
N PHE A 190 -6.56 -12.69 8.67
CA PHE A 190 -5.60 -11.74 8.12
C PHE A 190 -4.96 -10.86 9.18
N TYR A 191 -5.78 -10.17 9.99
CA TYR A 191 -5.29 -9.24 11.00
C TYR A 191 -4.55 -9.95 12.14
N THR A 192 -4.98 -11.15 12.53
CA THR A 192 -4.29 -11.95 13.55
C THR A 192 -2.91 -12.37 13.06
N LEU A 193 -2.81 -12.87 11.83
CA LEU A 193 -1.53 -13.18 11.21
C LEU A 193 -0.64 -11.93 11.10
N PHE A 194 -1.21 -10.82 10.65
CA PHE A 194 -0.46 -9.59 10.46
C PHE A 194 0.11 -9.08 11.79
N VAL A 195 -0.70 -8.99 12.84
CA VAL A 195 -0.27 -8.55 14.18
C VAL A 195 0.80 -9.49 14.74
N TRP A 196 0.61 -10.80 14.60
CA TRP A 196 1.57 -11.79 15.09
C TRP A 196 2.93 -11.68 14.38
N ILE A 197 2.93 -11.57 13.05
CA ILE A 197 4.16 -11.42 12.25
C ILE A 197 4.82 -10.07 12.53
N LEU A 198 4.04 -8.99 12.64
CA LEU A 198 4.53 -7.66 12.98
C LEU A 198 5.23 -7.67 14.35
N PHE A 199 4.60 -8.31 15.34
CA PHE A 199 5.18 -8.45 16.67
C PHE A 199 6.48 -9.25 16.67
N TYR A 200 6.53 -10.38 15.94
CA TYR A 200 7.76 -11.15 15.75
C TYR A 200 8.86 -10.30 15.09
N TYR A 201 8.51 -9.55 14.05
CA TYR A 201 9.47 -8.72 13.31
C TYR A 201 10.04 -7.60 14.18
N ILE A 202 9.23 -6.96 15.03
CA ILE A 202 9.68 -5.98 16.02
C ILE A 202 10.71 -6.59 16.98
N ARG A 203 10.47 -7.82 17.47
CA ARG A 203 11.39 -8.50 18.39
C ARG A 203 12.73 -8.88 17.77
N THR A 204 12.76 -9.15 16.46
CA THR A 204 13.97 -9.63 15.75
C THR A 204 14.74 -8.51 15.04
N ILE A 205 14.28 -7.26 15.13
CA ILE A 205 14.92 -6.14 14.45
C ILE A 205 16.31 -5.79 15.00
N SER A 206 16.55 -6.11 16.28
CA SER A 206 17.87 -5.97 16.92
C SER A 206 18.93 -6.82 16.23
N ASP A 207 18.53 -7.90 15.57
CA ASP A 207 19.47 -8.86 14.98
C ASP A 207 19.93 -8.40 13.59
N LYS A 208 19.26 -7.40 13.01
CA LYS A 208 19.61 -6.83 11.71
C LYS A 208 20.85 -5.92 11.82
N PRO A 209 21.66 -5.80 10.75
CA PRO A 209 22.85 -4.94 10.73
C PRO A 209 22.50 -3.49 11.09
N LYS A 210 23.27 -2.87 12.01
CA LYS A 210 23.02 -1.51 12.51
C LYS A 210 22.76 -0.47 11.41
N LYS A 211 23.46 -0.56 10.28
CA LYS A 211 23.31 0.33 9.12
C LYS A 211 21.93 0.25 8.46
N LEU A 212 21.31 -0.93 8.45
CA LEU A 212 20.02 -1.18 7.80
C LEU A 212 18.83 -1.09 8.76
N ARG A 213 19.04 -1.20 10.08
CA ARG A 213 17.96 -1.12 11.09
C ARG A 213 16.98 0.05 10.88
N PRO A 214 17.41 1.29 10.54
CA PRO A 214 16.48 2.38 10.22
C PRO A 214 15.52 2.06 9.07
N SER A 215 15.98 1.33 8.04
CA SER A 215 15.14 0.91 6.91
C SER A 215 14.13 -0.16 7.32
N TYR A 216 14.53 -1.09 8.19
CA TYR A 216 13.62 -2.10 8.75
C TYR A 216 12.55 -1.45 9.65
N ASN A 217 12.94 -0.44 10.46
CA ASN A 217 12.01 0.33 11.28
C ASN A 217 10.97 1.07 10.44
N LEU A 218 11.35 1.59 9.27
CA LEU A 218 10.40 2.24 8.37
C LEU A 218 9.31 1.29 7.84
N ILE A 219 9.64 0.01 7.63
CA ILE A 219 8.62 -0.98 7.24
C ILE A 219 7.56 -1.13 8.35
N ILE A 220 7.99 -1.14 9.62
CA ILE A 220 7.07 -1.16 10.77
C ILE A 220 6.21 0.11 10.80
N VAL A 221 6.80 1.28 10.57
CA VAL A 221 6.04 2.54 10.52
C VAL A 221 5.00 2.52 9.40
N TYR A 222 5.36 2.04 8.21
CA TYR A 222 4.41 1.86 7.10
C TYR A 222 3.30 0.86 7.47
N ALA A 223 3.64 -0.25 8.13
CA ALA A 223 2.66 -1.24 8.60
C ALA A 223 1.64 -0.64 9.57
N ILE A 224 2.11 0.15 10.54
CA ILE A 224 1.25 0.82 11.53
C ILE A 224 0.37 1.87 10.86
N ILE A 225 0.93 2.70 9.97
CA ILE A 225 0.16 3.71 9.23
C ILE A 225 -0.91 3.05 8.36
N ALA A 226 -0.59 1.95 7.68
CA ALA A 226 -1.55 1.20 6.88
C ALA A 226 -2.71 0.63 7.71
N LEU A 227 -2.44 0.15 8.93
CA LEU A 227 -3.50 -0.27 9.87
C LEU A 227 -4.39 0.89 10.27
N VAL A 228 -3.79 2.02 10.65
CA VAL A 228 -4.56 3.22 11.03
C VAL A 228 -5.42 3.66 9.86
N LEU A 229 -4.88 3.69 8.63
CA LEU A 229 -5.63 4.01 7.42
C LEU A 229 -6.82 3.08 7.21
N ALA A 230 -6.62 1.76 7.31
CA ALA A 230 -7.71 0.78 7.16
C ALA A 230 -8.81 0.94 8.22
N VAL A 231 -8.45 1.35 9.44
CA VAL A 231 -9.41 1.59 10.53
C VAL A 231 -10.23 2.86 10.29
N ILE A 232 -9.62 3.94 9.80
CA ILE A 232 -10.28 5.26 9.71
C ILE A 232 -10.93 5.54 8.34
N SER A 233 -10.62 4.74 7.33
CA SER A 233 -11.15 4.90 5.96
C SER A 233 -12.67 4.96 5.97
N ASP A 234 -13.25 5.86 5.18
CA ASP A 234 -14.71 5.99 5.09
C ASP A 234 -15.36 4.78 4.41
N ASN A 235 -14.83 4.41 3.25
CA ASN A 235 -15.37 3.37 2.40
C ASN A 235 -14.80 2.00 2.78
N LYS A 236 -15.55 1.23 3.57
CA LYS A 236 -15.22 -0.14 3.99
C LYS A 236 -15.52 -1.16 2.89
N SER A 237 -14.64 -1.26 1.90
CA SER A 237 -14.89 -2.03 0.68
C SER A 237 -14.02 -3.29 0.52
N GLY A 238 -12.99 -3.43 1.35
CA GLY A 238 -11.94 -4.43 1.19
C GLY A 238 -10.77 -3.93 0.33
N ALA A 239 -10.85 -2.69 -0.16
CA ALA A 239 -9.83 -2.11 -1.04
C ALA A 239 -8.80 -1.29 -0.26
N GLU A 240 -9.19 -0.73 0.88
CA GLU A 240 -8.30 -0.02 1.80
C GLU A 240 -7.18 -0.92 2.35
N GLU A 241 -7.44 -2.23 2.47
CA GLU A 241 -6.48 -3.26 2.87
C GLU A 241 -5.29 -3.34 1.91
N PHE A 242 -5.41 -2.82 0.69
CA PHE A 242 -4.30 -2.80 -0.26
C PHE A 242 -3.10 -2.01 0.29
N PHE A 243 -3.32 -0.98 1.12
CA PHE A 243 -2.22 -0.28 1.80
C PHE A 243 -1.43 -1.17 2.77
N ILE A 244 -2.03 -2.27 3.25
CA ILE A 244 -1.38 -3.25 4.13
C ILE A 244 -0.58 -4.28 3.31
N PHE A 245 -0.86 -4.48 2.02
CA PHE A 245 -0.26 -5.58 1.25
C PHE A 245 1.25 -5.52 1.18
N VAL A 246 1.80 -4.36 0.84
CA VAL A 246 3.25 -4.16 0.73
C VAL A 246 3.95 -4.42 2.06
N PRO A 247 3.58 -3.76 3.19
CA PRO A 247 4.22 -4.06 4.47
C PRO A 247 3.98 -5.50 4.92
N PHE A 248 2.78 -6.07 4.76
CA PHE A 248 2.49 -7.47 5.11
C PHE A 248 3.39 -8.44 4.34
N ALA A 249 3.49 -8.28 3.02
CA ALA A 249 4.30 -9.15 2.18
C ALA A 249 5.79 -9.09 2.54
N LEU A 250 6.32 -7.90 2.86
CA LEU A 250 7.70 -7.73 3.33
C LEU A 250 7.95 -8.41 4.69
N LEU A 251 7.02 -8.23 5.63
CA LEU A 251 7.11 -8.82 6.97
C LEU A 251 7.00 -10.34 6.91
N MET A 252 6.03 -10.86 6.15
CA MET A 252 5.84 -12.29 5.94
C MET A 252 7.05 -12.94 5.27
N ALA A 253 7.64 -12.31 4.25
CA ALA A 253 8.84 -12.83 3.62
C ALA A 253 10.01 -12.95 4.61
N ASN A 254 10.24 -11.92 5.42
CA ASN A 254 11.25 -11.97 6.47
C ASN A 254 10.96 -13.05 7.52
N PHE A 255 9.69 -13.28 7.86
CA PHE A 255 9.27 -14.32 8.78
C PHE A 255 9.53 -15.73 8.22
N LEU A 256 9.03 -16.01 7.00
CA LEU A 256 9.18 -17.29 6.33
C LEU A 256 10.64 -17.63 6.00
N GLU A 257 11.51 -16.63 5.90
CA GLU A 257 12.96 -16.84 5.75
C GLU A 257 13.65 -17.38 7.00
N VAL A 258 13.15 -17.02 8.19
CA VAL A 258 13.79 -17.35 9.47
C VAL A 258 13.27 -18.67 10.02
N VAL A 259 11.99 -18.98 9.80
CA VAL A 259 11.39 -20.27 10.18
C VAL A 259 12.16 -21.42 9.49
N SER A 260 12.58 -22.43 10.24
CA SER A 260 13.24 -23.63 9.71
C SER A 260 12.25 -24.71 9.31
N GLU A 261 11.14 -24.80 10.04
CA GLU A 261 10.18 -25.89 9.98
C GLU A 261 9.30 -25.78 8.74
N LYS A 262 9.49 -26.69 7.78
CA LYS A 262 8.76 -26.67 6.51
C LYS A 262 7.25 -26.75 6.70
N TRP A 263 6.78 -27.66 7.57
CA TRP A 263 5.36 -27.87 7.86
C TRP A 263 4.68 -26.59 8.38
N PHE A 264 5.41 -25.77 9.14
CA PHE A 264 4.87 -24.54 9.71
C PHE A 264 4.69 -23.45 8.64
N LYS A 265 5.65 -23.34 7.70
CA LYS A 265 5.50 -22.46 6.52
C LYS A 265 4.32 -22.87 5.67
N GLU A 266 4.20 -24.17 5.39
CA GLU A 266 3.11 -24.74 4.61
C GLU A 266 1.75 -24.46 5.28
N ALA A 267 1.66 -24.60 6.61
CA ALA A 267 0.45 -24.28 7.37
C ALA A 267 0.06 -22.79 7.25
N LEU A 268 1.02 -21.86 7.39
CA LEU A 268 0.74 -20.42 7.27
C LEU A 268 0.29 -20.02 5.87
N ILE A 269 0.95 -20.54 4.84
CA ILE A 269 0.58 -20.27 3.45
C ILE A 269 -0.80 -20.86 3.14
N SER A 270 -1.06 -22.09 3.62
CA SER A 270 -2.37 -22.74 3.46
C SER A 270 -3.47 -21.93 4.11
N LEU A 271 -3.23 -21.34 5.28
CA LEU A 271 -4.20 -20.54 5.99
C LEU A 271 -4.58 -19.26 5.22
N ILE A 272 -3.61 -18.62 4.53
CA ILE A 272 -3.88 -17.49 3.64
C ILE A 272 -4.68 -17.91 2.40
N ILE A 273 -4.39 -19.09 1.83
CA ILE A 273 -5.11 -19.62 0.66
C ILE A 273 -6.56 -19.99 1.03
N LEU A 274 -6.76 -20.57 2.21
CA LEU A 274 -8.07 -21.04 2.66
C LEU A 274 -8.99 -19.89 3.06
N ALA A 275 -8.47 -18.77 3.55
CA ALA A 275 -9.29 -17.64 3.98
C ALA A 275 -10.29 -17.15 2.92
N PRO A 276 -9.90 -16.79 1.68
CA PRO A 276 -10.87 -16.40 0.65
C PRO A 276 -11.82 -17.52 0.22
N ILE A 277 -11.45 -18.78 0.38
CA ILE A 277 -12.37 -19.91 0.09
C ILE A 277 -13.47 -19.95 1.14
N VAL A 278 -13.12 -19.72 2.40
CA VAL A 278 -14.08 -19.62 3.51
C VAL A 278 -15.02 -18.42 3.30
N ASP A 279 -14.49 -17.27 2.88
CA ASP A 279 -15.29 -16.08 2.52
C ASP A 279 -16.31 -16.35 1.40
N LEU A 280 -15.95 -17.21 0.43
CA LEU A 280 -16.79 -17.49 -0.73
C LEU A 280 -17.87 -18.55 -0.47
N VAL A 281 -17.67 -19.42 0.54
CA VAL A 281 -18.55 -20.57 0.82
C VAL A 281 -19.58 -20.26 1.90
N LEU A 282 -19.25 -19.41 2.88
CA LEU A 282 -20.11 -19.04 4.01
C LEU A 282 -20.92 -17.79 3.70
#